data_AF-A0A950XI82-F1
#
_entry.id   AF-A0A950XI82-F1
#
_cell.length_a   1.000
_cell.length_b   1.000
_cell.length_c   1.000
_cell.angle_alpha   90.00
_cell.angle_beta   90.00
_cell.angle_gamma   90.00
#
_symmetry.space_group_name_H-M   'P 1'
#
loop_
_entity.id
_entity.type
_entity.pdbx_description
1 polymer ?
#
loop_
_entity_poly.entity_id
_entity_poly.type
_entity_poly.pdbx_seq_one_letter_code
_entity_poly.pdbx_strand_id
1 'polypeptide(L)'
;MYMGHPYYPHWLDNLAEDVTGEGAAMQGVAHGAEAVRNIVVAAREEYKNQEFSFTGDFGDDGFIEEYSCEIRGEPTKVVVTVHRNAEGKTQHLIVNHRPRSSVLLFAQLMGEQFAGTALAELFITESSNARVLH
;
A
#
# COMPACT_ATOMS: atom_id res chain seq x y z
N MET A 1 -4.22 20.57 -11.28
CA MET A 1 -3.16 21.11 -12.16
C MET A 1 -1.89 20.35 -11.80
N TYR A 2 -1.39 19.49 -12.68
CA TYR A 2 -0.26 18.59 -12.39
C TYR A 2 1.06 19.36 -12.52
N MET A 3 1.77 19.58 -11.40
CA MET A 3 3.12 20.16 -11.38
C MET A 3 4.17 19.05 -11.56
N GLY A 4 4.62 18.84 -12.79
CA GLY A 4 6.03 18.63 -13.20
C GLY A 4 6.87 17.46 -12.68
N HIS A 5 6.50 16.76 -11.61
CA HIS A 5 7.27 15.63 -11.07
C HIS A 5 6.33 14.46 -10.72
N PRO A 6 6.74 13.19 -10.94
CA PRO A 6 6.00 12.05 -10.46
C PRO A 6 5.88 12.15 -8.93
N TYR A 7 4.65 12.06 -8.43
CA TYR A 7 4.36 12.16 -7.00
C TYR A 7 5.18 11.15 -6.20
N TYR A 8 5.81 11.61 -5.12
CA TYR A 8 6.48 10.76 -4.15
C TYR A 8 5.97 11.10 -2.73
N PRO A 9 5.46 10.10 -1.98
CA PRO A 9 4.99 10.31 -0.62
C PRO A 9 6.15 10.60 0.32
N HIS A 10 6.24 11.83 0.84
CA HIS A 10 7.33 12.25 1.72
C HIS A 10 7.39 11.42 3.03
N TRP A 11 6.26 10.89 3.48
CA TRP A 11 6.18 10.05 4.68
C TRP A 11 6.93 8.72 4.52
N LEU A 12 7.13 8.24 3.28
CA LEU A 12 7.84 6.99 3.01
C LEU A 12 9.33 7.07 3.40
N ASP A 13 9.92 8.26 3.38
CA ASP A 13 11.30 8.48 3.83
C ASP A 13 11.43 8.74 5.32
N ASN A 14 10.31 8.82 6.05
CA ASN A 14 10.26 9.12 7.48
C ASN A 14 9.53 8.03 8.29
N LEU A 15 9.82 6.76 8.01
CA LEU A 15 9.25 5.63 8.74
C LEU A 15 9.87 5.50 10.15
N ALA A 16 9.04 5.18 11.14
CA ALA A 16 9.53 4.66 12.42
C ALA A 16 10.17 3.28 12.22
N GLU A 17 11.14 2.91 13.07
CA GLU A 17 11.81 1.61 12.97
C GLU A 17 10.82 0.45 13.12
N ASP A 18 9.83 0.62 14.00
CA ASP A 18 8.77 -0.34 14.34
C ASP A 18 7.42 -0.03 13.64
N VAL A 19 7.45 0.71 12.52
CA VAL A 19 6.26 1.01 11.72
C VAL A 19 5.47 -0.26 11.35
N THR A 20 4.14 -0.14 11.34
CA THR A 20 3.25 -1.18 10.82
C THR A 20 2.62 -0.75 9.50
N GLY A 21 2.51 -1.68 8.56
CA GLY A 21 1.81 -1.47 7.28
C GLY A 21 0.76 -2.54 7.04
N GLU A 22 -0.46 -2.13 6.71
CA GLU A 22 -1.54 -3.03 6.34
C GLU A 22 -2.34 -2.48 5.17
N GLY A 23 -3.08 -3.36 4.50
CA GLY A 23 -3.96 -2.93 3.43
C GLY A 23 -4.97 -3.99 3.04
N ALA A 24 -5.99 -3.56 2.31
CA ALA A 24 -7.12 -4.43 1.93
C ALA A 24 -6.70 -5.66 1.10
N ALA A 25 -5.54 -5.59 0.44
CA ALA A 25 -4.97 -6.68 -0.36
C ALA A 25 -4.10 -7.67 0.44
N MET A 26 -3.87 -7.41 1.74
CA MET A 26 -2.97 -8.19 2.58
C MET A 26 -3.73 -9.15 3.52
N GLN A 27 -3.12 -10.31 3.81
CA GLN A 27 -3.59 -11.31 4.77
C GLN A 27 -3.11 -11.04 6.21
N GLY A 28 -2.35 -9.97 6.43
CA GLY A 28 -1.75 -9.63 7.71
C GLY A 28 -1.09 -8.26 7.71
N VAL A 29 -0.28 -8.02 8.73
CA VAL A 29 0.40 -6.75 8.98
C VAL A 29 1.89 -6.91 8.70
N ALA A 30 2.45 -6.01 7.90
CA ALA A 30 3.90 -5.87 7.75
C ALA A 30 4.47 -5.10 8.94
N HIS A 31 5.62 -5.55 9.45
CA HIS A 31 6.29 -4.93 10.59
C HIS A 31 7.70 -4.48 10.21
N GLY A 32 8.05 -3.28 10.64
CA GLY A 32 9.37 -2.70 10.47
C GLY A 32 9.54 -1.88 9.19
N ALA A 33 10.42 -0.88 9.26
CA ALA A 33 10.62 0.09 8.18
C ALA A 33 10.98 -0.54 6.83
N GLU A 34 11.81 -1.60 6.84
CA GLU A 34 12.23 -2.28 5.62
C GLU A 34 11.07 -2.98 4.92
N ALA A 35 10.28 -3.79 5.64
CA ALA A 35 9.16 -4.52 5.08
C ALA A 35 8.10 -3.57 4.51
N VAL A 36 7.74 -2.52 5.28
CA VAL A 36 6.77 -1.52 4.86
C VAL A 36 7.28 -0.76 3.63
N ARG A 37 8.54 -0.33 3.61
CA ARG A 37 9.11 0.35 2.44
C ARG A 37 9.09 -0.54 1.20
N ASN A 38 9.53 -1.79 1.32
CA ASN A 38 9.60 -2.72 0.20
C ASN A 38 8.20 -2.96 -0.41
N ILE A 39 7.18 -3.15 0.42
CA ILE A 39 5.79 -3.29 -0.04
C ILE A 39 5.31 -2.04 -0.74
N VAL A 40 5.52 -0.84 -0.18
CA VAL A 40 5.05 0.41 -0.80
C VAL A 40 5.76 0.69 -2.12
N VAL A 41 7.06 0.44 -2.20
CA VAL A 41 7.82 0.62 -3.44
C VAL A 41 7.31 -0.32 -4.52
N ALA A 42 7.18 -1.62 -4.22
CA ALA A 42 6.63 -2.61 -5.13
C ALA A 42 5.20 -2.26 -5.59
N ALA A 43 4.33 -1.88 -4.65
CA ALA A 43 2.95 -1.49 -4.93
C ALA A 43 2.84 -0.36 -5.96
N ARG A 44 3.74 0.64 -5.87
CA ARG A 44 3.74 1.80 -6.77
C ARG A 44 4.11 1.43 -8.20
N GLU A 45 4.85 0.35 -8.42
CA GLU A 45 5.22 -0.12 -9.76
C GLU A 45 4.01 -0.67 -10.53
N GLU A 46 3.00 -1.19 -9.82
CA GLU A 46 1.78 -1.74 -10.43
C GLU A 46 0.75 -0.66 -10.82
N TYR A 47 0.85 0.55 -10.26
CA TYR A 47 -0.11 1.63 -10.49
C TYR A 47 0.25 2.47 -11.71
N LYS A 48 -0.65 2.53 -12.69
CA LYS A 48 -0.57 3.43 -13.85
C LYS A 48 -1.59 4.56 -13.73
N ASN A 49 -1.37 5.65 -14.47
CA ASN A 49 -2.28 6.79 -14.57
C ASN A 49 -2.78 7.27 -13.19
N GLN A 50 -1.87 7.39 -12.21
CA GLN A 50 -2.21 7.89 -10.89
C GLN A 50 -2.68 9.35 -10.98
N GLU A 51 -3.84 9.64 -10.41
CA GLU A 51 -4.42 10.98 -10.32
C GLU A 51 -4.90 11.24 -8.90
N PHE A 52 -4.22 12.14 -8.20
CA PHE A 52 -4.54 12.49 -6.81
C PHE A 52 -5.70 13.49 -6.75
N SER A 53 -6.75 13.13 -6.03
CA SER A 53 -7.85 14.04 -5.67
C SER A 53 -7.55 14.82 -4.40
N PHE A 54 -6.77 14.24 -3.49
CA PHE A 54 -6.34 14.89 -2.25
C PHE A 54 -5.01 14.34 -1.75
N THR A 55 -4.18 15.22 -1.21
CA THR A 55 -3.00 14.86 -0.40
C THR A 55 -2.82 15.92 0.67
N GLY A 56 -2.78 15.53 1.94
CA GLY A 56 -2.62 16.51 3.01
C GLY A 56 -2.70 15.92 4.40
N ASP A 57 -2.32 16.75 5.37
CA ASP A 57 -2.45 16.42 6.79
C ASP A 57 -3.93 16.37 7.22
N PHE A 58 -4.22 15.51 8.20
CA PHE A 58 -5.51 15.46 8.88
C PHE A 58 -5.32 15.20 10.38
N GLY A 59 -6.16 15.81 11.21
CA GLY A 59 -5.94 15.80 12.66
C GLY A 59 -4.58 16.40 13.04
N ASP A 60 -4.07 16.00 14.20
CA ASP A 60 -2.79 16.53 14.71
C ASP A 60 -1.59 15.78 14.12
N ASP A 61 -1.72 14.45 13.94
CA ASP A 61 -0.60 13.56 13.58
C ASP A 61 -0.87 12.71 12.32
N GLY A 62 -1.93 13.00 11.56
CA GLY A 62 -2.36 12.21 10.41
C GLY A 62 -1.94 12.79 9.05
N PHE A 63 -1.80 11.93 8.05
CA PHE A 63 -1.68 12.30 6.63
C PHE A 63 -2.50 11.35 5.76
N ILE A 64 -3.24 11.90 4.79
CA ILE A 64 -4.12 11.14 3.91
C ILE A 64 -3.86 11.46 2.45
N GLU A 65 -3.89 10.42 1.63
CA GLU A 65 -3.90 10.52 0.18
C GLU A 65 -5.17 9.86 -0.34
N GLU A 66 -5.80 10.50 -1.32
CA GLU A 66 -6.86 9.90 -2.11
C GLU A 66 -6.51 10.08 -3.58
N TYR A 67 -6.53 8.98 -4.33
CA TYR A 67 -6.23 8.98 -5.75
C TYR A 67 -6.97 7.88 -6.50
N SER A 68 -7.09 8.06 -7.81
CA SER A 68 -7.40 6.98 -8.76
C SER A 68 -6.15 6.53 -9.49
N CYS A 69 -6.14 5.27 -9.93
CA CYS A 69 -5.10 4.69 -10.77
C CYS A 69 -5.68 3.52 -11.59
N GLU A 70 -4.84 2.90 -12.39
CA GLU A 70 -5.12 1.64 -13.08
C GLU A 70 -4.13 0.57 -12.64
N ILE A 71 -4.63 -0.63 -12.34
CA ILE A 71 -3.83 -1.82 -12.06
C ILE A 71 -4.08 -2.79 -13.20
N ARG A 72 -3.09 -3.00 -14.07
CA ARG A 72 -3.23 -3.79 -15.33
C ARG A 72 -4.42 -3.36 -16.20
N GLY A 73 -4.76 -2.06 -16.19
CA GLY A 73 -5.89 -1.49 -16.92
C GLY A 73 -7.22 -1.50 -16.15
N GLU A 74 -7.27 -2.14 -14.97
CA GLU A 74 -8.47 -2.14 -14.13
C GLU A 74 -8.54 -0.85 -13.30
N PRO A 75 -9.63 -0.06 -13.42
CA PRO A 75 -9.80 1.16 -12.65
C PRO A 75 -9.80 0.88 -11.16
N THR A 76 -8.99 1.64 -10.43
CA THR A 76 -8.80 1.48 -8.99
C THR A 76 -8.83 2.84 -8.32
N LYS A 77 -9.46 2.91 -7.15
CA LYS A 77 -9.35 4.06 -6.25
C LYS A 77 -8.64 3.62 -4.99
N VAL A 78 -7.81 4.49 -4.44
CA VAL A 78 -6.98 4.19 -3.29
C VAL A 78 -7.12 5.32 -2.29
N VAL A 79 -7.25 4.94 -1.02
CA VAL A 79 -7.05 5.83 0.11
C VAL A 79 -5.86 5.32 0.90
N VAL A 80 -4.88 6.18 1.14
CA VAL A 80 -3.74 5.92 2.02
C VAL A 80 -3.94 6.73 3.28
N THR A 81 -3.82 6.11 4.44
CA THR A 81 -3.85 6.78 5.73
C THR A 81 -2.56 6.49 6.47
N VAL A 82 -1.92 7.56 6.93
CA VAL A 82 -0.69 7.53 7.70
C VAL A 82 -0.96 8.17 9.05
N HIS A 83 -0.55 7.50 10.12
CA HIS A 83 -0.47 8.08 11.46
C HIS A 83 0.99 8.19 11.88
N ARG A 84 1.37 9.37 12.37
CA ARG A 84 2.69 9.65 12.88
C ARG A 84 2.75 9.40 14.39
N ASN A 85 3.92 9.04 14.89
CA ASN A 85 4.19 9.03 16.34
C ASN A 85 4.60 10.41 16.84
N ALA A 86 4.89 10.53 18.14
CA ALA A 86 5.28 11.79 18.78
C ALA A 86 6.59 12.41 18.24
N GLU A 87 7.42 11.64 17.53
CA GLU A 87 8.61 12.14 16.82
C GLU A 87 8.29 12.63 15.40
N GLY A 88 7.03 12.56 14.97
CA GLY A 88 6.59 12.90 13.62
C GLY A 88 6.89 11.83 12.58
N LYS A 89 7.37 10.64 12.97
CA LYS A 89 7.66 9.51 12.07
C LYS A 89 6.41 8.71 11.78
N THR A 90 6.27 8.18 10.57
CA THR A 90 5.18 7.27 10.21
C THR A 90 5.21 6.01 11.05
N GLN A 91 4.17 5.81 11.86
CA GLN A 91 4.02 4.68 12.78
C GLN A 91 3.04 3.63 12.25
N HIS A 92 1.95 4.10 11.63
CA HIS A 92 0.94 3.21 11.04
C HIS A 92 0.61 3.67 9.63
N LEU A 93 0.70 2.73 8.68
CA LEU A 93 0.30 2.90 7.29
C LEU A 93 -0.86 1.96 6.99
N ILE A 94 -1.93 2.51 6.43
CA ILE A 94 -3.11 1.75 6.00
C ILE A 94 -3.39 2.12 4.54
N VAL A 95 -3.51 1.11 3.68
CA VAL A 95 -3.83 1.30 2.25
C VAL A 95 -5.11 0.58 1.88
N ASN A 96 -6.11 1.32 1.40
CA ASN A 96 -7.40 0.76 1.02
C ASN A 96 -7.66 0.96 -0.47
N HIS A 97 -7.55 -0.13 -1.25
CA HIS A 97 -7.92 -0.18 -2.65
C HIS A 97 -9.40 -0.54 -2.82
N ARG A 98 -10.01 -0.04 -3.90
CA ARG A 98 -11.36 -0.42 -4.33
C ARG A 98 -11.48 -0.29 -5.85
N PRO A 99 -12.37 -1.07 -6.50
CA PRO A 99 -13.28 -2.07 -5.94
C PRO A 99 -12.58 -3.38 -5.56
N ARG A 100 -13.34 -4.32 -4.95
CA ARG A 100 -12.83 -5.63 -4.50
C ARG A 100 -12.14 -6.43 -5.61
N SER A 101 -12.60 -6.35 -6.85
CA SER A 101 -11.95 -7.03 -7.98
C SER A 101 -10.50 -6.56 -8.16
N SER A 102 -10.27 -5.25 -8.15
CA SER A 102 -8.92 -4.67 -8.23
C SER A 102 -8.07 -5.00 -7.01
N VAL A 103 -8.67 -5.10 -5.81
CA VAL A 103 -7.99 -5.55 -4.59
C VAL A 103 -7.44 -6.97 -4.76
N LEU A 104 -8.27 -7.90 -5.25
CA LEU A 104 -7.87 -9.30 -5.43
C LEU A 104 -6.81 -9.44 -6.53
N LEU A 105 -6.96 -8.71 -7.64
CA LEU A 105 -5.94 -8.64 -8.68
C LEU A 105 -4.61 -8.13 -8.12
N PHE A 106 -4.64 -7.01 -7.39
CA PHE A 106 -3.45 -6.43 -6.78
C PHE A 106 -2.81 -7.39 -5.77
N ALA A 107 -3.61 -8.05 -4.92
CA ALA A 107 -3.13 -9.04 -3.96
C ALA A 107 -2.37 -10.18 -4.65
N GLN A 108 -2.89 -10.69 -5.77
CA GLN A 108 -2.22 -11.73 -6.55
C GLN A 108 -0.89 -11.23 -7.14
N LEU A 109 -0.88 -10.05 -7.76
CA LEU A 109 0.33 -9.47 -8.37
C LEU A 109 1.45 -9.26 -7.33
N MET A 110 1.10 -8.74 -6.14
CA MET A 110 2.06 -8.58 -5.06
C MET A 110 2.58 -9.94 -4.54
N GLY A 111 1.71 -10.95 -4.45
CA GLY A 111 2.10 -12.31 -4.10
C GLY A 111 3.08 -12.94 -5.11
N GLU A 112 2.85 -12.73 -6.40
CA GLU A 112 3.76 -13.13 -7.48
C GLU A 112 5.10 -12.38 -7.39
N GLN A 113 5.06 -11.06 -7.17
CA GLN A 113 6.26 -10.22 -7.08
C GLN A 113 7.16 -10.60 -5.91
N PHE A 114 6.57 -10.98 -4.77
CA PHE A 114 7.31 -11.38 -3.57
C PHE A 114 7.57 -12.89 -3.47
N ALA A 115 7.24 -13.67 -4.49
CA ALA A 115 7.41 -15.13 -4.47
C ALA A 115 8.84 -15.53 -4.07
N GLY A 116 8.94 -16.43 -3.09
CA GLY A 116 10.23 -16.87 -2.53
C GLY A 116 10.79 -15.98 -1.41
N THR A 117 10.07 -14.94 -0.99
CA THR A 117 10.42 -14.09 0.16
C THR A 117 9.40 -14.27 1.30
N ALA A 118 9.77 -13.83 2.52
CA ALA A 118 8.84 -13.83 3.65
C ALA A 118 7.63 -12.90 3.44
N LEU A 119 7.76 -11.87 2.60
CA LEU A 119 6.67 -10.93 2.33
C LEU A 119 5.53 -11.56 1.52
N ALA A 120 5.78 -12.66 0.79
CA ALA A 120 4.74 -13.37 0.05
C ALA A 120 3.62 -13.89 0.95
N GLU A 121 3.91 -14.21 2.22
CA GLU A 121 2.91 -14.71 3.18
C GLU A 121 1.83 -13.67 3.50
N LEU A 122 2.11 -12.38 3.26
CA LEU A 122 1.16 -11.29 3.44
C LEU A 122 0.17 -11.17 2.28
N PHE A 123 0.32 -11.92 1.20
CA PHE A 123 -0.52 -11.79 0.01
C PHE A 123 -1.13 -13.12 -0.41
N ILE A 124 -2.16 -13.09 -1.25
CA ILE A 124 -2.70 -14.32 -1.82
C ILE A 124 -1.75 -14.84 -2.89
N THR A 125 -1.36 -16.10 -2.76
CA THR A 125 -0.66 -16.92 -3.76
C THR A 125 -1.57 -18.07 -4.19
N GLU A 126 -1.22 -18.77 -5.28
CA GLU A 126 -1.94 -19.98 -5.72
C GLU A 126 -2.06 -21.03 -4.58
N SER A 127 -1.07 -21.09 -3.69
CA SER A 127 -1.03 -22.01 -2.55
C SER A 127 -2.05 -21.66 -1.45
N SER A 128 -2.38 -20.37 -1.26
CA SER A 128 -3.39 -19.92 -0.28
C SER A 128 -4.83 -20.22 -0.72
N ASN A 129 -5.12 -20.29 -2.02
CA ASN A 129 -6.45 -20.68 -2.50
C ASN A 129 -6.79 -22.14 -2.14
N ALA A 130 -5.79 -23.02 -2.00
CA ALA A 130 -6.01 -24.40 -1.58
C ALA A 130 -6.40 -24.55 -0.09
N ARG A 131 -6.07 -23.58 0.76
CA ARG A 131 -6.42 -23.61 2.20
C ARG A 131 -7.86 -23.22 2.51
N VAL A 132 -8.58 -22.61 1.56
CA VAL A 132 -9.98 -22.18 1.74
C VAL A 132 -10.98 -23.34 1.46
N LEU A 133 -10.49 -24.47 0.93
CA LEU A 133 -11.33 -25.61 0.52
C LEU A 133 -11.31 -26.80 1.52
N HIS A 134 -10.82 -26.62 2.75
CA HIS A 134 -10.79 -27.65 3.78
C HIS A 134 -11.39 -27.19 5.11
#